data_AF-A0A514BU21-F1
#
_entry.id   AF-A0A514BU21-F1
#
_cell.length_a   1.000
_cell.length_b   1.000
_cell.length_c   1.000
_cell.angle_alpha   90.00
_cell.angle_beta   90.00
_cell.angle_gamma   90.00
#
_symmetry.space_group_name_H-M   'P 1'
#
loop_
_entity.id
_entity.type
_entity.pdbx_description
1 polymer ?
#
loop_
_entity_poly.entity_id
_entity_poly.type
_entity_poly.pdbx_seq_one_letter_code
_entity_poly.pdbx_strand_id
1 'polypeptide(L)' 'MAASPNGVIVTIEHVRAARLVGEGVTCAPGIRLWAQRYGIDIRAFLRDGLPVEQIEAIGGPFAMRAASLARAEQETTNE' A
#
# COMPACT_ATOMS: atom_id res chain seq x y z
N MET A 1 -6.62 16.18 -16.00
CA MET A 1 -6.62 15.55 -14.67
C MET A 1 -5.18 15.23 -14.37
N ALA A 2 -4.52 16.09 -13.59
CA ALA A 2 -3.07 16.05 -13.40
C ALA A 2 -2.70 14.82 -12.56
N ALA A 3 -1.96 13.88 -13.15
CA ALA A 3 -1.17 12.95 -12.38
C ALA A 3 -0.08 13.76 -11.69
N SER A 4 -0.10 13.82 -10.36
CA SER A 4 0.97 14.41 -9.56
C SER A 4 2.31 13.79 -9.95
N PRO A 5 3.42 14.55 -10.04
CA PRO A 5 4.67 14.13 -10.71
C PRO A 5 5.52 13.08 -9.96
N ASN A 6 4.97 12.39 -8.96
CA ASN A 6 5.63 11.26 -8.29
C ASN A 6 4.63 10.11 -8.18
N GLY A 7 4.52 9.32 -9.24
CA GLY A 7 3.64 8.14 -9.31
C GLY A 7 4.12 7.00 -8.41
N VAL A 8 4.15 7.22 -7.08
CA VAL A 8 4.50 6.19 -6.12
C VAL A 8 3.37 5.17 -6.06
N ILE A 9 3.66 3.98 -6.54
CA ILE A 9 2.76 2.84 -6.50
C ILE A 9 3.12 1.96 -5.31
N VAL A 10 2.16 1.78 -4.41
CA VAL A 10 2.22 0.80 -3.35
C VAL A 10 1.92 -0.57 -3.96
N THR A 11 2.80 -1.53 -3.72
CA THR A 11 2.69 -2.91 -4.21
C THR A 11 2.56 -3.87 -3.04
N ILE A 12 2.32 -5.16 -3.33
CA ILE A 12 2.23 -6.17 -2.28
C ILE A 12 3.56 -6.35 -1.51
N GLU A 13 4.69 -6.02 -2.10
CA GLU A 13 6.01 -6.08 -1.45
C GLU A 13 6.11 -5.03 -0.34
N HIS A 14 5.72 -3.79 -0.65
CA HIS A 14 5.60 -2.72 0.33
C HIS A 14 4.63 -3.07 1.46
N VAL A 15 3.49 -3.67 1.13
CA VAL A 15 2.51 -4.14 2.12
C VAL A 15 3.07 -5.26 3.00
N ARG A 16 3.85 -6.19 2.44
CA ARG A 16 4.54 -7.23 3.21
C ARG A 16 5.61 -6.62 4.12
N ALA A 17 6.35 -5.63 3.64
CA ALA A 17 7.32 -4.87 4.43
C ALA A 17 6.66 -4.02 5.52
N ALA A 18 5.42 -3.54 5.27
CA ALA A 18 4.61 -2.75 6.19
C ALA A 18 4.01 -3.55 7.35
N ARG A 19 4.37 -4.83 7.52
CA ARG A 19 3.87 -5.68 8.62
C ARG A 19 3.97 -4.92 9.95
N LEU A 20 2.83 -4.63 10.55
CA LEU A 20 2.76 -4.09 11.90
C LEU A 20 2.84 -5.27 12.86
N VAL A 21 3.89 -5.30 13.68
CA VAL A 21 4.05 -6.31 14.73
C VAL A 21 2.97 -6.05 15.78
N GLY A 22 1.87 -6.80 15.75
CA GLY A 22 0.79 -6.75 16.76
C GLY A 22 -0.63 -6.51 16.24
N GLU A 23 -0.82 -6.06 15.01
CA GLU A 23 -2.14 -6.00 14.36
C GLU A 23 -2.31 -7.20 13.43
N GLY A 24 -3.44 -7.91 13.55
CA GLY A 24 -3.73 -9.22 12.91
C GLY A 24 -3.80 -9.25 11.37
N VAL A 25 -3.16 -8.31 10.69
CA VAL A 25 -3.00 -8.27 9.23
C VAL A 25 -1.74 -9.04 8.79
N THR A 26 -1.27 -9.98 9.61
CA THR A 26 0.01 -10.71 9.45
C THR A 26 -0.02 -11.79 8.37
N CYS A 27 -1.16 -12.03 7.74
CA CYS A 27 -1.37 -13.10 6.77
C CYS A 27 -2.03 -12.56 5.49
N ALA A 28 -1.78 -13.21 4.34
CA ALA A 28 -2.47 -12.90 3.08
C ALA A 28 -4.01 -12.73 3.22
N PRO A 29 -4.72 -13.49 4.07
CA PRO A 29 -6.13 -13.22 4.36
C PRO A 29 -6.40 -11.92 5.14
N GLY A 30 -5.48 -11.44 5.98
CA GLY A 30 -5.61 -10.15 6.67
C GLY A 30 -5.57 -8.97 5.69
N ILE A 31 -4.64 -8.99 4.72
CA ILE A 31 -4.58 -7.99 3.64
C ILE A 31 -5.86 -8.06 2.78
N ARG A 32 -6.37 -9.28 2.53
CA ARG A 32 -7.65 -9.47 1.84
C ARG A 32 -8.83 -8.89 2.60
N LEU A 33 -8.87 -9.08 3.91
CA LEU A 33 -9.94 -8.55 4.77
C LEU A 33 -9.87 -7.03 4.85
N TRP A 34 -8.66 -6.46 4.94
CA TRP A 34 -8.43 -5.02 4.87
C TRP A 34 -8.92 -4.47 3.52
N ALA A 35 -8.48 -5.07 2.41
CA ALA A 35 -8.91 -4.65 1.08
C ALA A 35 -10.43 -4.73 0.92
N GLN A 36 -11.06 -5.83 1.36
CA GLN A 36 -12.51 -5.99 1.31
C GLN A 36 -13.24 -4.97 2.20
N ARG A 37 -12.72 -4.67 3.40
CA ARG A 37 -13.31 -3.69 4.33
C ARG A 37 -13.34 -2.29 3.74
N TYR A 38 -12.31 -1.91 2.99
CA TYR A 38 -12.18 -0.58 2.39
C TYR A 38 -12.61 -0.53 0.91
N GLY A 39 -13.15 -1.61 0.36
CA GLY A 39 -13.61 -1.67 -1.04
C GLY A 39 -12.48 -1.64 -2.07
N ILE A 40 -11.28 -2.05 -1.68
CA ILE A 40 -10.09 -2.06 -2.53
C ILE A 40 -10.10 -3.32 -3.40
N ASP A 41 -9.91 -3.11 -4.70
CA ASP A 41 -9.78 -4.19 -5.66
C ASP A 41 -8.42 -4.88 -5.54
N ILE A 42 -8.36 -5.98 -4.79
CA ILE A 42 -7.11 -6.72 -4.57
C ILE A 42 -6.51 -7.25 -5.87
N ARG A 43 -7.35 -7.54 -6.86
CA ARG A 43 -6.90 -8.01 -8.17
C ARG A 43 -6.15 -6.92 -8.92
N ALA A 44 -6.65 -5.69 -8.87
CA ALA A 44 -5.95 -4.53 -9.43
C ALA A 44 -4.66 -4.28 -8.64
N PHE A 45 -4.72 -4.33 -7.31
CA PHE A 45 -3.54 -4.17 -6.46
C PHE A 45 -2.43 -5.20 -6.71
N LEU A 46 -2.78 -6.46 -6.97
CA LEU A 46 -1.81 -7.51 -7.29
C LEU A 46 -1.22 -7.40 -8.71
N ARG A 47 -1.95 -6.77 -9.64
CA ARG A 47 -1.53 -6.65 -11.04
C ARG A 47 -0.74 -5.37 -11.30
N ASP A 48 -1.29 -4.24 -10.87
CA ASP A 48 -0.79 -2.90 -11.16
C ASP A 48 -0.32 -2.16 -9.90
N GLY A 49 -0.60 -2.67 -8.71
CA GLY A 49 -0.42 -1.92 -7.46
C GLY A 49 -1.52 -0.88 -7.27
N LEU A 50 -1.37 -0.03 -6.26
CA LEU A 50 -2.27 1.10 -6.00
C LEU A 50 -1.49 2.38 -5.76
N PRO A 51 -2.00 3.53 -6.23
CA PRO A 51 -1.34 4.80 -5.96
C PRO A 51 -1.33 5.09 -4.47
N VAL A 52 -0.22 5.68 -4.00
CA VAL A 52 -0.04 6.04 -2.59
C VAL A 52 -1.16 6.95 -2.08
N GLU A 53 -1.69 7.84 -2.92
CA GLU A 53 -2.80 8.73 -2.57
C GLU A 53 -4.09 7.98 -2.21
N GLN A 54 -4.39 6.85 -2.88
CA GLN A 54 -5.54 6.02 -2.51
C GLN A 54 -5.29 5.32 -1.17
N ILE A 55 -4.07 4.85 -0.93
CA ILE A 55 -3.68 4.21 0.32
C ILE A 55 -3.77 5.20 1.48
N GLU A 56 -3.27 6.43 1.30
CA GLU A 56 -3.39 7.51 2.29
C GLU A 56 -4.86 7.91 2.54
N ALA A 57 -5.69 7.93 1.49
CA ALA A 57 -7.11 8.24 1.61
C ALA A 57 -7.91 7.19 2.41
N ILE A 58 -7.50 5.92 2.38
CA ILE A 58 -8.09 4.85 3.22
C ILE A 58 -7.83 5.12 4.70
N GLY A 59 -6.64 5.65 5.02
CA GLY A 59 -6.21 5.93 6.39
C GLY A 59 -5.93 4.68 7.22
N GLY A 60 -5.42 4.92 8.43
CA GLY A 60 -5.06 3.88 9.39
C GLY A 60 -3.55 3.56 9.42
N PRO A 61 -3.08 2.96 10.52
CA PRO A 61 -1.66 2.78 10.79
C PRO A 61 -0.97 1.91 9.73
N PHE A 62 -1.67 0.90 9.21
CA PHE A 62 -1.15 0.02 8.16
C PHE A 62 -0.97 0.74 6.81
N ALA A 63 -1.99 1.50 6.39
CA ALA A 63 -1.97 2.21 5.12
C ALA A 63 -0.87 3.28 5.10
N MET A 64 -0.77 4.06 6.18
CA MET A 64 0.29 5.05 6.38
C MET A 64 1.69 4.41 6.34
N ARG A 65 1.85 3.22 6.93
CA ARG A 65 3.13 2.48 6.92
C ARG A 65 3.49 2.00 5.51
N ALA A 66 2.53 1.42 4.79
CA ALA A 66 2.74 0.95 3.41
C ALA A 66 3.06 2.11 2.45
N ALA A 67 2.37 3.26 2.61
CA ALA A 67 2.65 4.49 1.87
C ALA A 67 4.06 5.02 2.13
N SER A 68 4.48 5.07 3.41
CA SER A 68 5.82 5.52 3.78
C SER A 68 6.91 4.62 3.20
N LEU A 69 6.71 3.30 3.22
CA LEU A 69 7.67 2.35 2.64
C LEU A 69 7.77 2.48 1.13
N ALA A 70 6.64 2.65 0.43
CA ALA A 70 6.64 2.85 -1.01
C ALA A 70 7.35 4.13 -1.43
N ARG A 71 7.21 5.21 -0.64
CA ARG A 71 7.97 6.45 -0.86
C ARG A 71 9.47 6.25 -0.63
N ALA A 72 9.84 5.56 0.44
CA ALA A 72 11.24 5.29 0.75
C ALA A 72 11.91 4.41 -0.33
N GLU A 73 11.24 3.37 -0.82
CA GLU A 73 11.77 2.48 -1.86
C GLU A 73 11.94 3.21 -3.20
N GLN A 74 10.98 4.05 -3.60
CA GLN A 74 11.08 4.90 -4.79
C GLN A 74 12.23 5.90 -4.69
N GLU A 75 12.43 6.53 -3.53
CA GLU A 75 13.55 7.43 -3.27
C GLU A 75 14.89 6.67 -3.32
N THR A 76 14.94 5.44 -2.80
CA THR A 76 16.16 4.60 -2.78
C THR A 76 16.49 3.98 -4.16
N THR A 77 15.49 3.72 -4.99
CA THR A 77 15.66 3.15 -6.35
C THR A 77 16.17 4.16 -7.37
N ASN A 78 16.15 5.46 -7.05
CA ASN A 78 16.58 6.53 -7.94
C ASN A 78 18.05 6.97 -7.71
N GLU A 79 18.89 6.13 -7.08
CA GLU A 79 20.32 6.37 -6.86
C GLU A 79 21.21 5.32 -7.55
#